data_AF-A0A084WTM0-F1
#
_entry.id   AF-A0A084WTM0-F1
#
_cell.length_a   1.000
_cell.length_b   1.000
_cell.length_c   1.000
_cell.angle_alpha   90.00
_cell.angle_beta   90.00
_cell.angle_gamma   90.00
#
_symmetry.space_group_name_H-M   'P 1'
#
loop_
_entity.id
_entity.type
_entity.pdbx_description
1 polymer ?
#
loop_
_entity_poly.entity_id
_entity_poly.type
_entity_poly.pdbx_seq_one_letter_code
_entity_poly.pdbx_strand_id
1 'polypeptide(L)'
;MPSCTVHFLQSVIAMTHDESERVRKICLECRKSVAHFTISIAGNRMDELFFDALNKMPRTIYRGEEREQIASFQLITGYLNFFSEPQLADVLASPNILEQFILTLLAAAELDGVDELIRREYVSYRFEYEEGFRMQKEKKESRWIVLKNVQSPRARRAYLELIHALHQHASALNTVMLYILDDFYTTKMNSNGYLFILCELIPNEVEMDQRMETFKNILSEMLQPHHWFVELDENDNILDQKYNALHVCLVLRIISKFALLMRENFRWYLYDALRAILQCSGSTLNCINESAEMALDTVAIAQGMPNIQALLHDNLDYISQHVTRCLRRSEQLRDGLAILESVLRFVPYESSDVLESTVTPIVMNILDSYSQYGERNAIVCLRVLQIFIHSIRLRYREESAAPREAEADSKEMNNLSEQIKRLESLLTSEVSNEPEVLEEPDPDNAFNEDPDDPDRMEEDPSDAKMEDEIIPPHVKIVLRILSVNYKYLSSSNDAERIISLSTINEGIYILQRYENQLLPLVHNIWYNLTERFTDRNPAVVSNAFDLLVTLARLSHDFIRQRSLA
;
A
#
# COMPACT_ATOMS: atom_id res chain seq x y z
N MET A 1 -2.53 -51.43 -11.21
CA MET A 1 -2.12 -50.50 -12.29
C MET A 1 -3.36 -50.06 -13.02
N PRO A 2 -3.50 -48.77 -13.39
CA PRO A 2 -4.64 -48.32 -14.17
C PRO A 2 -4.67 -49.07 -15.51
N SER A 3 -5.86 -49.39 -16.02
CA SER A 3 -5.96 -49.96 -17.37
C SER A 3 -5.57 -48.90 -18.41
N CYS A 4 -5.13 -49.33 -19.60
CA CYS A 4 -4.83 -48.39 -20.70
C CYS A 4 -6.01 -47.46 -21.01
N THR A 5 -7.24 -47.94 -20.79
CA THR A 5 -8.48 -47.18 -20.93
C THR A 5 -8.57 -46.03 -19.92
N VAL A 6 -8.15 -46.22 -18.67
CA VAL A 6 -8.14 -45.16 -17.64
C VAL A 6 -7.13 -44.07 -18.00
N HIS A 7 -5.93 -44.46 -18.43
CA HIS A 7 -4.90 -43.50 -18.85
C HIS A 7 -5.36 -42.68 -20.07
N PHE A 8 -5.93 -43.34 -21.08
CA PHE A 8 -6.51 -42.65 -22.23
C PHE A 8 -7.58 -41.64 -21.81
N LEU A 9 -8.48 -42.04 -20.90
CA LEU A 9 -9.55 -41.19 -20.41
C LEU A 9 -9.02 -39.95 -19.68
N GLN A 10 -8.09 -40.14 -18.74
CA GLN A 10 -7.46 -39.07 -17.98
C GLN A 10 -6.71 -38.11 -18.90
N SER A 11 -6.03 -38.62 -19.94
CA SER A 11 -5.40 -37.79 -20.96
C SER A 11 -6.43 -36.99 -21.75
N VAL A 12 -7.52 -37.60 -22.23
CA VAL A 12 -8.56 -36.85 -22.97
C VAL A 12 -9.18 -35.76 -22.11
N ILE A 13 -9.41 -36.04 -20.81
CA ILE A 13 -10.00 -35.09 -19.85
C ILE A 13 -9.04 -33.94 -19.54
N ALA A 14 -7.77 -34.22 -19.24
CA ALA A 14 -6.79 -33.17 -18.94
C ALA A 14 -6.56 -32.25 -20.16
N MET A 15 -6.49 -32.83 -21.36
CA MET A 15 -6.15 -32.11 -22.58
C MET A 15 -7.32 -31.28 -23.16
N THR A 16 -8.51 -31.26 -22.53
CA THR A 16 -9.55 -30.27 -22.87
C THR A 16 -9.16 -28.85 -22.48
N HIS A 17 -8.09 -28.68 -21.70
CA HIS A 17 -7.53 -27.40 -21.28
C HIS A 17 -6.11 -27.17 -21.80
N ASP A 18 -5.70 -27.90 -22.85
CA ASP A 18 -4.38 -27.74 -23.45
C ASP A 18 -4.20 -26.34 -24.07
N GLU A 19 -2.97 -25.82 -24.01
CA GLU A 19 -2.61 -24.53 -24.62
C GLU A 19 -2.77 -24.53 -26.14
N SER A 20 -2.62 -25.70 -26.79
CA SER A 20 -2.85 -25.87 -28.21
C SER A 20 -4.35 -25.96 -28.51
N GLU A 21 -4.88 -24.95 -29.20
CA GLU A 21 -6.28 -24.91 -29.62
C GLU A 21 -6.67 -26.16 -30.43
N ARG A 22 -5.75 -26.69 -31.24
CA ARG A 22 -5.97 -27.91 -32.03
C ARG A 22 -6.19 -29.13 -31.15
N VAL A 23 -5.35 -29.32 -30.13
CA VAL A 23 -5.45 -30.48 -29.22
C VAL A 23 -6.73 -30.37 -28.41
N ARG A 24 -7.01 -29.18 -27.86
CA ARG A 24 -8.24 -28.89 -27.14
C ARG A 24 -9.50 -29.22 -27.94
N LYS A 25 -9.59 -28.80 -29.21
CA LYS A 25 -10.75 -29.10 -30.08
C LYS A 25 -10.95 -30.61 -30.26
N ILE A 26 -9.89 -31.36 -30.55
CA ILE A 26 -9.95 -32.81 -30.73
C ILE A 26 -10.45 -33.49 -29.44
N CYS A 27 -9.92 -33.11 -28.28
CA CYS A 27 -10.32 -33.70 -27.00
C CYS A 27 -11.78 -33.35 -26.63
N LEU A 28 -12.24 -32.13 -26.92
CA LEU A 28 -13.64 -31.73 -26.74
C LEU A 28 -14.60 -32.48 -27.67
N GLU A 29 -14.19 -32.73 -28.92
CA GLU A 29 -14.96 -33.54 -29.88
C GLU A 29 -15.03 -35.01 -29.43
N CYS A 30 -13.90 -35.59 -28.98
CA CYS A 30 -13.87 -36.91 -28.36
C CYS A 30 -14.83 -37.00 -27.16
N ARG A 31 -14.84 -35.97 -26.29
CA ARG A 31 -15.77 -35.89 -25.15
C ARG A 31 -17.23 -35.94 -25.58
N LYS A 32 -17.60 -35.22 -26.65
CA LYS A 32 -18.98 -35.18 -27.18
C LYS A 32 -19.37 -36.46 -27.93
N SER A 33 -18.41 -37.16 -28.52
CA SER A 33 -18.66 -38.35 -29.35
C SER A 33 -19.05 -39.60 -28.56
N VAL A 34 -18.66 -39.70 -27.29
CA VAL A 34 -19.00 -40.84 -26.43
C VAL A 34 -20.36 -40.58 -25.77
N ALA A 35 -21.40 -41.14 -26.37
CA ALA A 35 -22.80 -40.85 -26.04
C ALA A 35 -23.22 -41.12 -24.57
N HIS A 36 -22.45 -41.88 -23.80
CA HIS A 36 -22.73 -42.22 -22.39
C HIS A 36 -21.50 -42.06 -21.49
N PHE A 37 -21.10 -40.82 -21.25
CA PHE A 37 -20.26 -40.49 -20.10
C PHE A 37 -21.14 -40.44 -18.83
N THR A 38 -21.48 -41.62 -18.31
CA THR A 38 -22.08 -41.78 -16.96
C THR A 38 -21.01 -41.65 -15.88
N ILE A 39 -21.40 -41.56 -14.60
CA ILE A 39 -20.45 -41.59 -13.44
C ILE A 39 -19.51 -42.81 -13.51
N SER A 40 -19.89 -43.88 -14.21
CA SER A 40 -19.02 -45.02 -14.50
C SER A 40 -18.67 -45.12 -15.98
N ILE A 41 -17.38 -45.38 -16.27
CA ILE A 41 -16.86 -45.62 -17.62
C ILE A 41 -15.91 -46.81 -17.58
N ALA A 42 -16.16 -47.81 -18.43
CA ALA A 42 -15.37 -49.03 -18.51
C ALA A 42 -15.16 -49.74 -17.14
N GLY A 43 -16.16 -49.64 -16.24
CA GLY A 43 -16.13 -50.25 -14.91
C GLY A 43 -15.47 -49.43 -13.81
N ASN A 44 -14.91 -48.26 -14.11
CA ASN A 44 -14.33 -47.35 -13.11
C ASN A 44 -15.31 -46.22 -12.80
N ARG A 45 -15.45 -45.86 -11.53
CA ARG A 45 -16.24 -44.68 -11.16
C ARG A 45 -15.37 -43.43 -11.23
N MET A 46 -15.95 -42.36 -11.77
CA MET A 46 -15.25 -41.10 -12.01
C MET A 46 -14.94 -40.34 -10.73
N ASP A 47 -15.78 -40.48 -9.71
CA ASP A 47 -15.55 -39.92 -8.37
C ASP A 47 -14.39 -40.61 -7.65
N GLU A 48 -14.23 -41.92 -7.78
CA GLU A 48 -13.06 -42.66 -7.28
C GLU A 48 -11.78 -42.22 -8.00
N LEU A 49 -11.81 -42.11 -9.33
CA LEU A 49 -10.67 -41.62 -10.11
C LEU A 49 -10.30 -40.16 -9.82
N PHE A 50 -11.30 -39.33 -9.54
CA PHE A 50 -11.13 -37.95 -9.09
C PHE A 50 -10.46 -37.93 -7.70
N PHE A 51 -10.97 -38.70 -6.75
CA PHE A 51 -10.40 -38.82 -5.41
C PHE A 51 -8.95 -39.33 -5.44
N ASP A 52 -8.65 -40.33 -6.26
CA ASP A 52 -7.29 -40.84 -6.48
C ASP A 52 -6.35 -39.79 -7.07
N ALA A 53 -6.86 -38.90 -7.94
CA ALA A 53 -6.09 -37.79 -8.46
C ALA A 53 -5.80 -36.77 -7.35
N LEU A 54 -6.80 -36.39 -6.55
CA LEU A 54 -6.63 -35.47 -5.42
C LEU A 54 -5.64 -36.00 -4.36
N ASN A 55 -5.63 -37.30 -4.09
CA ASN A 55 -4.67 -37.91 -3.15
C ASN A 55 -3.20 -37.77 -3.60
N LYS A 56 -2.95 -37.64 -4.90
CA LYS A 56 -1.59 -37.48 -5.45
C LYS A 56 -1.17 -36.01 -5.53
N MET A 57 -2.11 -35.08 -5.44
CA MET A 57 -1.85 -33.65 -5.68
C MET A 57 -0.89 -33.03 -4.68
N PRO A 58 -1.03 -33.18 -3.34
CA PRO A 58 -0.12 -32.53 -2.41
C PRO A 58 1.35 -32.86 -2.68
N ARG A 59 1.66 -34.15 -2.92
CA ARG A 59 3.02 -34.58 -3.26
C ARG A 59 3.54 -33.94 -4.55
N THR A 60 2.68 -33.82 -5.56
CA THR A 60 3.03 -33.21 -6.85
C THR A 60 3.24 -31.69 -6.69
N ILE A 61 2.46 -31.03 -5.86
CA ILE A 61 2.62 -29.60 -5.56
C ILE A 61 3.95 -29.35 -4.84
N TYR A 62 4.26 -30.11 -3.79
CA TYR A 62 5.48 -29.87 -3.00
C TYR A 62 6.78 -30.35 -3.65
N ARG A 63 6.73 -31.37 -4.53
CA ARG A 63 7.95 -32.04 -5.04
C ARG A 63 7.96 -32.29 -6.54
N GLY A 64 6.85 -32.07 -7.23
CA GLY A 64 6.74 -32.31 -8.67
C GLY A 64 7.38 -31.18 -9.48
N GLU A 65 7.75 -31.51 -10.72
CA GLU A 65 8.21 -30.50 -11.67
C GLU A 65 7.05 -29.64 -12.18
N GLU A 66 7.34 -28.46 -12.73
CA GLU A 66 6.33 -27.52 -13.26
C GLU A 66 5.34 -28.22 -14.23
N ARG A 67 5.86 -29.09 -15.12
CA ARG A 67 5.02 -29.82 -16.09
C ARG A 67 4.07 -30.80 -15.41
N GLU A 68 4.52 -31.47 -14.35
CA GLU A 68 3.70 -32.40 -13.57
C GLU A 68 2.62 -31.64 -12.79
N GLN A 69 2.97 -30.50 -12.19
CA GLN A 69 2.02 -29.62 -11.52
C GLN A 69 0.93 -29.16 -12.50
N ILE A 70 1.31 -28.60 -13.66
CA ILE A 70 0.37 -28.13 -14.70
C ILE A 70 -0.55 -29.27 -15.15
N ALA A 71 0.01 -30.42 -15.53
CA ALA A 71 -0.78 -31.56 -15.99
C ALA A 71 -1.77 -32.04 -14.91
N SER A 72 -1.37 -32.01 -13.65
CA SER A 72 -2.23 -32.44 -12.54
C SER A 72 -3.33 -31.42 -12.24
N PHE A 73 -3.03 -30.11 -12.25
CA PHE A 73 -4.05 -29.06 -12.14
C PHE A 73 -5.08 -29.12 -13.29
N GLN A 74 -4.62 -29.32 -14.53
CA GLN A 74 -5.48 -29.47 -15.69
C GLN A 74 -6.34 -30.74 -15.63
N LEU A 75 -5.80 -31.83 -15.09
CA LEU A 75 -6.57 -33.05 -14.87
C LEU A 75 -7.72 -32.83 -13.88
N ILE A 76 -7.45 -32.18 -12.73
CA ILE A 76 -8.50 -31.84 -11.75
C ILE A 76 -9.53 -30.89 -12.38
N THR A 77 -9.08 -29.87 -13.10
CA THR A 77 -9.96 -28.93 -13.84
C THR A 77 -10.86 -29.67 -14.84
N GLY A 78 -10.29 -30.64 -15.57
CA GLY A 78 -11.02 -31.47 -16.51
C GLY A 78 -12.09 -32.34 -15.84
N TYR A 79 -11.82 -32.88 -14.64
CA TYR A 79 -12.84 -33.59 -13.85
C TYR A 79 -13.97 -32.65 -13.41
N LEU A 80 -13.66 -31.45 -12.92
CA LEU A 80 -14.68 -30.48 -12.52
C LEU A 80 -15.61 -30.16 -13.70
N ASN A 81 -15.04 -29.88 -14.87
CA ASN A 81 -15.80 -29.59 -16.10
C ASN A 81 -16.44 -30.82 -16.76
N PHE A 82 -16.13 -32.03 -16.27
CA PHE A 82 -16.72 -33.27 -16.71
C PHE A 82 -18.04 -33.55 -16.00
N PHE A 83 -18.08 -33.35 -14.68
CA PHE A 83 -19.29 -33.56 -13.89
C PHE A 83 -20.35 -32.50 -14.26
N SER A 84 -21.60 -32.94 -14.36
CA SER A 84 -22.73 -31.99 -14.35
C SER A 84 -22.88 -31.37 -12.96
N GLU A 85 -23.55 -30.22 -12.86
CA GLU A 85 -23.80 -29.55 -11.57
C GLU A 85 -24.34 -30.47 -10.45
N PRO A 86 -25.41 -31.28 -10.66
CA PRO A 86 -25.89 -32.18 -9.60
C PRO A 86 -24.87 -33.27 -9.26
N GLN A 87 -24.15 -33.80 -10.26
CA GLN A 87 -23.13 -34.83 -10.02
C GLN A 87 -21.97 -34.28 -9.19
N LEU A 88 -21.47 -33.08 -9.50
CA LEU A 88 -20.38 -32.49 -8.74
C LEU A 88 -20.83 -32.15 -7.31
N ALA A 89 -22.07 -31.70 -7.14
CA ALA A 89 -22.65 -31.48 -5.82
C ALA A 89 -22.70 -32.78 -5.01
N ASP A 90 -23.16 -33.89 -5.60
CA ASP A 90 -23.17 -35.20 -4.94
C ASP A 90 -21.76 -35.71 -4.60
N VAL A 91 -20.79 -35.51 -5.50
CA VAL A 91 -19.39 -35.91 -5.29
C VAL A 91 -18.76 -35.11 -4.14
N LEU A 92 -18.96 -33.79 -4.10
CA LEU A 92 -18.44 -32.93 -3.04
C LEU A 92 -19.27 -32.97 -1.75
N ALA A 93 -20.46 -33.58 -1.75
CA ALA A 93 -21.19 -33.91 -0.53
C ALA A 93 -20.49 -35.03 0.28
N SER A 94 -19.59 -35.80 -0.35
CA SER A 94 -18.74 -36.77 0.33
C SER A 94 -17.65 -36.04 1.14
N PRO A 95 -17.61 -36.18 2.48
CA PRO A 95 -16.68 -35.43 3.32
C PRO A 95 -15.22 -35.74 2.99
N ASN A 96 -14.89 -36.99 2.68
CA ASN A 96 -13.53 -37.40 2.33
C ASN A 96 -13.04 -36.74 1.04
N ILE A 97 -13.93 -36.62 0.03
CA ILE A 97 -13.56 -36.02 -1.25
C ILE A 97 -13.43 -34.50 -1.08
N LEU A 98 -14.36 -33.87 -0.37
CA LEU A 98 -14.33 -32.45 -0.09
C LEU A 98 -13.08 -32.06 0.69
N GLU A 99 -12.78 -32.74 1.80
CA GLU A 99 -11.60 -32.47 2.62
C GLU A 99 -10.31 -32.60 1.78
N GLN A 100 -10.18 -33.68 1.01
CA GLN A 100 -9.01 -33.88 0.16
C GLN A 100 -8.91 -32.85 -0.98
N PHE A 101 -10.05 -32.38 -1.50
CA PHE A 101 -10.10 -31.29 -2.47
C PHE A 101 -9.62 -29.98 -1.85
N ILE A 102 -10.09 -29.63 -0.65
CA ILE A 102 -9.66 -28.42 0.07
C ILE A 102 -8.18 -28.47 0.43
N LEU A 103 -7.67 -29.61 0.92
CA LEU A 103 -6.25 -29.82 1.18
C LEU A 103 -5.40 -29.63 -0.09
N THR A 104 -5.91 -30.06 -1.24
CA THR A 104 -5.25 -29.85 -2.53
C THR A 104 -5.18 -28.36 -2.90
N LEU A 105 -6.28 -27.62 -2.70
CA LEU A 105 -6.30 -26.18 -2.92
C LEU A 105 -5.32 -25.46 -1.98
N LEU A 106 -5.30 -25.81 -0.70
CA LEU A 106 -4.43 -25.21 0.32
C LEU A 106 -2.95 -25.47 0.05
N ALA A 107 -2.58 -26.68 -0.34
CA ALA A 107 -1.18 -27.02 -0.65
C ALA A 107 -0.60 -26.09 -1.74
N ALA A 108 -1.41 -25.71 -2.73
CA ALA A 108 -1.03 -24.77 -3.77
C ALA A 108 -1.19 -23.29 -3.35
N ALA A 109 -2.06 -23.00 -2.38
CA ALA A 109 -2.31 -21.66 -1.82
C ALA A 109 -1.34 -21.26 -0.69
N GLU A 110 -0.32 -22.06 -0.38
CA GLU A 110 0.71 -21.63 0.57
C GLU A 110 1.42 -20.38 0.06
N LEU A 111 1.45 -19.33 0.88
CA LEU A 111 1.99 -18.03 0.52
C LEU A 111 3.37 -17.82 1.12
N ASP A 112 4.22 -17.10 0.40
CA ASP A 112 5.57 -16.79 0.82
C ASP A 112 5.65 -15.44 1.57
N GLY A 113 6.54 -15.38 2.57
CA GLY A 113 6.76 -14.20 3.41
C GLY A 113 7.83 -13.28 2.81
N VAL A 114 7.52 -12.63 1.69
CA VAL A 114 8.47 -11.74 0.99
C VAL A 114 8.77 -10.45 1.76
N ASP A 115 9.92 -9.82 1.51
CA ASP A 115 10.35 -8.61 2.22
C ASP A 115 9.49 -7.37 1.91
N GLU A 116 8.81 -7.35 0.77
CA GLU A 116 7.87 -6.27 0.42
C GLU A 116 6.73 -6.14 1.44
N LEU A 117 6.39 -7.23 2.17
CA LEU A 117 5.32 -7.22 3.19
C LEU A 117 5.64 -6.38 4.42
N ILE A 118 6.92 -6.10 4.68
CA ILE A 118 7.40 -5.31 5.83
C ILE A 118 8.00 -3.97 5.41
N ARG A 119 7.95 -3.64 4.12
CA ARG A 119 8.44 -2.36 3.62
C ARG A 119 7.56 -1.24 4.15
N ARG A 120 8.18 -0.24 4.79
CA ARG A 120 7.48 0.91 5.37
C ARG A 120 7.73 2.20 4.61
N GLU A 121 6.70 3.05 4.61
CA GLU A 121 6.72 4.40 4.11
C GLU A 121 6.02 5.29 5.12
N TYR A 122 6.80 6.24 5.66
CA TYR A 122 6.35 7.10 6.74
C TYR A 122 5.78 8.43 6.25
N VAL A 123 6.05 8.81 5.00
CA VAL A 123 5.54 10.04 4.38
C VAL A 123 4.24 9.75 3.66
N SER A 124 3.18 10.48 3.99
CA SER A 124 1.81 10.14 3.57
C SER A 124 1.48 10.50 2.11
N TYR A 125 2.19 11.45 1.49
CA TYR A 125 1.77 12.12 0.24
C TYR A 125 2.77 12.00 -0.93
N ARG A 126 3.69 11.04 -0.93
CA ARG A 126 4.69 10.92 -2.03
C ARG A 126 4.14 10.40 -3.36
N PHE A 127 2.82 10.25 -3.50
CA PHE A 127 2.24 9.78 -4.75
C PHE A 127 1.95 10.96 -5.66
N GLU A 128 2.68 11.04 -6.78
CA GLU A 128 2.27 11.87 -7.91
C GLU A 128 0.93 11.35 -8.42
N TYR A 129 -0.13 12.07 -8.08
CA TYR A 129 -1.47 11.80 -8.55
C TYR A 129 -1.67 12.51 -9.91
N GLU A 130 -2.14 11.80 -10.94
CA GLU A 130 -2.67 12.45 -12.14
C GLU A 130 -3.88 13.33 -11.76
N GLU A 131 -4.23 14.31 -12.62
CA GLU A 131 -5.47 15.09 -12.47
C GLU A 131 -6.65 14.15 -12.13
N GLY A 132 -7.25 14.35 -10.96
CA GLY A 132 -8.35 13.51 -10.45
C GLY A 132 -7.95 12.36 -9.51
N PHE A 133 -6.75 12.39 -8.91
CA PHE A 133 -6.28 11.41 -7.92
C PHE A 133 -6.20 9.96 -8.43
N ARG A 134 -5.90 9.78 -9.72
CA ARG A 134 -5.61 8.45 -10.27
C ARG A 134 -4.13 8.13 -10.05
N MET A 135 -3.89 7.04 -9.33
CA MET A 135 -2.55 6.51 -9.07
C MET A 135 -1.89 6.04 -10.37
N GLN A 136 -0.70 6.55 -10.70
CA GLN A 136 0.13 6.09 -11.82
C GLN A 136 0.90 4.79 -11.54
N LYS A 137 0.85 4.25 -10.31
CA LYS A 137 1.62 3.06 -9.95
C LYS A 137 1.09 1.83 -10.68
N GLU A 138 1.99 1.01 -11.23
CA GLU A 138 1.65 -0.37 -11.58
C GLU A 138 1.19 -1.10 -10.31
N LYS A 139 -0.13 -1.15 -10.11
CA LYS A 139 -0.83 -1.87 -9.04
C LYS A 139 -0.57 -3.38 -9.22
N LYS A 140 0.58 -3.85 -8.76
CA LYS A 140 1.02 -5.24 -8.87
C LYS A 140 1.04 -5.89 -7.49
N GLU A 141 -0.13 -6.38 -7.06
CA GLU A 141 -0.27 -7.25 -5.87
C GLU A 141 0.65 -8.48 -5.94
N SER A 142 1.12 -8.85 -7.14
CA SER A 142 2.10 -9.92 -7.36
C SER A 142 3.43 -9.71 -6.65
N ARG A 143 3.73 -8.50 -6.17
CA ARG A 143 4.93 -8.21 -5.37
C ARG A 143 4.88 -8.82 -3.96
N TRP A 144 3.68 -9.01 -3.39
CA TRP A 144 3.51 -9.53 -2.03
C TRP A 144 2.54 -10.71 -1.92
N ILE A 145 1.73 -10.98 -2.94
CA ILE A 145 0.94 -12.23 -3.04
C ILE A 145 1.71 -13.22 -3.92
N VAL A 146 2.59 -13.98 -3.29
CA VAL A 146 3.48 -14.96 -3.94
C VAL A 146 3.16 -16.36 -3.45
N LEU A 147 2.82 -17.26 -4.37
CA LEU A 147 2.58 -18.67 -4.06
C LEU A 147 3.92 -19.40 -3.91
N LYS A 148 4.15 -19.96 -2.73
CA LYS A 148 5.40 -20.64 -2.36
C LYS A 148 5.68 -21.86 -3.24
N ASN A 149 4.65 -22.68 -3.45
CA ASN A 149 4.76 -23.97 -4.15
C ASN A 149 4.43 -23.90 -5.64
N VAL A 150 3.90 -22.75 -6.13
CA VAL A 150 3.46 -22.55 -7.52
C VAL A 150 4.06 -21.25 -8.07
N GLN A 151 5.35 -21.30 -8.41
CA GLN A 151 6.12 -20.10 -8.75
C GLN A 151 6.01 -19.69 -10.23
N SER A 152 5.84 -20.66 -11.13
CA SER A 152 5.75 -20.37 -12.57
C SER A 152 4.44 -19.66 -12.93
N PRO A 153 4.45 -18.66 -13.84
CA PRO A 153 3.23 -18.04 -14.34
C PRO A 153 2.26 -19.02 -15.01
N ARG A 154 2.77 -20.08 -15.66
CA ARG A 154 1.95 -21.11 -16.32
C ARG A 154 1.29 -22.03 -15.30
N ALA A 155 2.05 -22.49 -14.31
CA ALA A 155 1.53 -23.30 -13.21
C ALA A 155 0.49 -22.52 -12.38
N ARG A 156 0.76 -21.23 -12.10
CA ARG A 156 -0.19 -20.35 -11.43
C ARG A 156 -1.48 -20.18 -12.23
N ARG A 157 -1.39 -20.00 -13.55
CA ARG A 157 -2.58 -19.93 -14.41
C ARG A 157 -3.39 -21.23 -14.33
N ALA A 158 -2.75 -22.39 -14.47
CA ALA A 158 -3.43 -23.68 -14.38
C ALA A 158 -4.10 -23.91 -13.02
N TYR A 159 -3.45 -23.49 -11.93
CA TYR A 159 -4.02 -23.53 -10.59
C TYR A 159 -5.23 -22.60 -10.42
N LEU A 160 -5.16 -21.38 -10.94
CA LEU A 160 -6.29 -20.45 -10.90
C LEU A 160 -7.47 -20.95 -11.76
N GLU A 161 -7.20 -21.53 -12.93
CA GLU A 161 -8.23 -22.16 -13.79
C GLU A 161 -8.97 -23.30 -13.07
N LEU A 162 -8.27 -24.07 -12.24
CA LEU A 162 -8.88 -25.10 -11.39
C LEU A 162 -9.87 -24.47 -10.41
N ILE A 163 -9.48 -23.41 -9.70
CA ILE A 163 -10.38 -22.72 -8.76
C ILE A 163 -11.57 -22.12 -9.51
N HIS A 164 -11.33 -21.43 -10.62
CA HIS A 164 -12.35 -20.74 -11.40
C HIS A 164 -13.31 -21.69 -12.12
N ALA A 165 -12.95 -22.97 -12.32
CA ALA A 165 -13.87 -23.98 -12.84
C ALA A 165 -15.10 -24.16 -11.93
N LEU A 166 -14.98 -23.91 -10.62
CA LEU A 166 -16.10 -23.97 -9.68
C LEU A 166 -17.16 -22.90 -9.95
N HIS A 167 -16.82 -21.79 -10.62
CA HIS A 167 -17.80 -20.75 -10.96
C HIS A 167 -18.93 -21.25 -11.87
N GLN A 168 -18.71 -22.38 -12.59
CA GLN A 168 -19.73 -23.02 -13.43
C GLN A 168 -20.71 -23.91 -12.64
N HIS A 169 -20.45 -24.16 -11.36
CA HIS A 169 -21.20 -25.09 -10.52
C HIS A 169 -21.61 -24.43 -9.21
N ALA A 170 -22.81 -23.86 -9.15
CA ALA A 170 -23.23 -23.00 -8.05
C ALA A 170 -23.30 -23.74 -6.71
N SER A 171 -23.85 -24.95 -6.70
CA SER A 171 -23.92 -25.79 -5.49
C SER A 171 -22.54 -26.18 -4.97
N ALA A 172 -21.65 -26.62 -5.87
CA ALA A 172 -20.28 -27.00 -5.52
C ALA A 172 -19.48 -25.82 -4.96
N LEU A 173 -19.59 -24.65 -5.60
CA LEU A 173 -18.95 -23.41 -5.14
C LEU A 173 -19.42 -23.04 -3.73
N ASN A 174 -20.73 -23.08 -3.48
CA ASN A 174 -21.30 -22.80 -2.16
C ASN A 174 -20.80 -23.79 -1.11
N THR A 175 -20.75 -25.09 -1.41
CA THR A 175 -20.23 -26.12 -0.50
C THR A 175 -18.77 -25.86 -0.14
N VAL A 176 -17.93 -25.56 -1.14
CA VAL A 176 -16.51 -25.25 -0.94
C VAL A 176 -16.34 -23.99 -0.09
N MET A 177 -17.06 -22.91 -0.40
CA MET A 177 -16.99 -21.66 0.37
C MET A 177 -17.44 -21.84 1.82
N LEU A 178 -18.53 -22.56 2.07
CA LEU A 178 -19.03 -22.80 3.42
C LEU A 178 -18.09 -23.70 4.22
N TYR A 179 -17.48 -24.72 3.59
CA TYR A 179 -16.46 -25.53 4.23
C TYR A 179 -15.26 -24.68 4.65
N ILE A 180 -14.75 -23.85 3.73
CA ILE A 180 -13.63 -22.96 4.03
C ILE A 180 -13.99 -22.01 5.17
N LEU A 181 -15.18 -21.44 5.16
CA LEU A 181 -15.64 -20.53 6.21
C LEU A 181 -15.74 -21.24 7.57
N ASP A 182 -16.28 -22.47 7.61
CA ASP A 182 -16.38 -23.27 8.84
C ASP A 182 -14.99 -23.69 9.38
N ASP A 183 -14.11 -24.17 8.50
CA ASP A 183 -12.76 -24.56 8.92
C ASP A 183 -11.93 -23.36 9.37
N PHE A 184 -12.11 -22.21 8.71
CA PHE A 184 -11.51 -20.94 9.11
C PHE A 184 -11.85 -20.56 10.56
N TYR A 185 -13.09 -20.81 11.01
CA TYR A 185 -13.50 -20.58 12.40
C TYR A 185 -12.89 -21.57 13.39
N THR A 186 -12.75 -22.83 13.00
CA THR A 186 -12.39 -23.91 13.92
C THR A 186 -10.89 -24.05 14.13
N THR A 187 -10.09 -24.00 13.07
CA THR A 187 -8.65 -24.34 13.15
C THR A 187 -7.76 -23.10 13.27
N LYS A 188 -8.15 -21.97 12.65
CA LYS A 188 -7.32 -20.76 12.45
C LYS A 188 -5.93 -21.01 11.83
N MET A 189 -5.64 -22.23 11.39
CA MET A 189 -4.37 -22.62 10.77
C MET A 189 -4.44 -22.29 9.28
N ASN A 190 -3.34 -21.79 8.71
CA ASN A 190 -3.26 -21.39 7.29
C ASN A 190 -4.35 -20.40 6.83
N SER A 191 -4.76 -19.47 7.72
CA SER A 191 -5.81 -18.49 7.43
C SER A 191 -5.56 -17.70 6.13
N ASN A 192 -4.31 -17.36 5.83
CA ASN A 192 -3.96 -16.65 4.58
C ASN A 192 -4.20 -17.50 3.32
N GLY A 193 -3.98 -18.81 3.37
CA GLY A 193 -4.28 -19.71 2.26
C GLY A 193 -5.78 -19.78 1.96
N TYR A 194 -6.60 -19.86 3.02
CA TYR A 194 -8.06 -19.80 2.90
C TYR A 194 -8.53 -18.46 2.33
N LEU A 195 -8.03 -17.34 2.84
CA LEU A 195 -8.39 -16.02 2.33
C LEU A 195 -8.00 -15.85 0.85
N PHE A 196 -6.84 -16.37 0.43
CA PHE A 196 -6.44 -16.37 -0.98
C PHE A 196 -7.41 -17.19 -1.84
N ILE A 197 -7.77 -18.40 -1.41
CA ILE A 197 -8.72 -19.24 -2.15
C ILE A 197 -10.10 -18.54 -2.21
N LEU A 198 -10.59 -17.99 -1.10
CA LEU A 198 -11.84 -17.21 -1.08
C LEU A 198 -11.80 -16.03 -2.04
N CYS A 199 -10.68 -15.30 -2.12
CA CYS A 199 -10.51 -14.25 -3.13
C CYS A 199 -10.79 -14.80 -4.53
N GLU A 200 -10.21 -15.94 -4.88
CA GLU A 200 -10.31 -16.51 -6.23
C GLU A 200 -11.66 -17.17 -6.52
N LEU A 201 -12.37 -17.65 -5.50
CA LEU A 201 -13.71 -18.23 -5.61
C LEU A 201 -14.81 -17.18 -5.82
N ILE A 202 -14.55 -15.90 -5.54
CA ILE A 202 -15.53 -14.82 -5.79
C ILE A 202 -15.58 -14.53 -7.29
N PRO A 203 -16.72 -14.82 -7.96
CA PRO A 203 -16.88 -14.58 -9.39
C PRO A 203 -16.97 -13.08 -9.71
N ASN A 204 -16.65 -12.71 -10.95
CA ASN A 204 -16.75 -11.32 -11.40
C ASN A 204 -18.20 -10.89 -11.68
N GLU A 205 -19.05 -11.80 -12.13
CA GLU A 205 -20.46 -11.55 -12.43
C GLU A 205 -21.31 -12.75 -12.01
N VAL A 206 -22.53 -12.49 -11.52
CA VAL A 206 -23.47 -13.52 -11.05
C VAL A 206 -24.89 -13.16 -11.49
N GLU A 207 -25.60 -14.13 -12.07
CA GLU A 207 -27.07 -14.09 -12.14
C GLU A 207 -27.63 -14.16 -10.71
N MET A 208 -28.29 -13.08 -10.31
CA MET A 208 -28.77 -12.82 -8.96
C MET A 208 -29.79 -13.88 -8.54
N ASP A 209 -29.52 -14.60 -7.42
CA ASP A 209 -30.48 -14.80 -6.31
C ASP A 209 -30.10 -15.96 -5.37
N GLN A 210 -29.48 -17.04 -5.84
CA GLN A 210 -29.27 -18.23 -4.98
C GLN A 210 -28.01 -18.19 -4.08
N ARG A 211 -27.01 -17.39 -4.43
CA ARG A 211 -25.69 -17.38 -3.76
C ARG A 211 -25.46 -16.19 -2.83
N MET A 212 -26.40 -15.24 -2.82
CA MET A 212 -26.21 -13.96 -2.15
C MET A 212 -26.03 -14.13 -0.64
N GLU A 213 -26.69 -15.12 -0.02
CA GLU A 213 -26.59 -15.33 1.43
C GLU A 213 -25.19 -15.80 1.86
N THR A 214 -24.60 -16.75 1.14
CA THR A 214 -23.22 -17.19 1.39
C THR A 214 -22.24 -16.02 1.24
N PHE A 215 -22.41 -15.18 0.20
CA PHE A 215 -21.58 -14.00 0.00
C PHE A 215 -21.72 -12.97 1.12
N LYS A 216 -22.94 -12.72 1.59
CA LYS A 216 -23.20 -11.85 2.74
C LYS A 216 -22.54 -12.38 4.01
N ASN A 217 -22.60 -13.69 4.26
CA ASN A 217 -21.97 -14.30 5.43
C ASN A 217 -20.44 -14.13 5.40
N ILE A 218 -19.81 -14.39 4.26
CA ILE A 218 -18.36 -14.20 4.10
C ILE A 218 -17.99 -12.71 4.26
N LEU A 219 -18.73 -11.80 3.62
CA LEU A 219 -18.47 -10.36 3.76
C LEU A 219 -18.64 -9.89 5.21
N SER A 220 -19.68 -10.37 5.91
CA SER A 220 -19.90 -10.07 7.33
C SER A 220 -18.75 -10.59 8.20
N GLU A 221 -18.17 -11.73 7.86
CA GLU A 221 -16.99 -12.26 8.53
C GLU A 221 -15.75 -11.38 8.28
N MET A 222 -15.51 -10.97 7.03
CA MET A 222 -14.35 -10.11 6.70
C MET A 222 -14.39 -8.76 7.42
N LEU A 223 -15.59 -8.28 7.78
CA LEU A 223 -15.77 -7.03 8.53
C LEU A 223 -15.61 -7.21 10.05
N GLN A 224 -15.35 -8.43 10.55
CA GLN A 224 -15.17 -8.67 11.97
C GLN A 224 -13.85 -8.08 12.51
N PRO A 225 -13.84 -7.55 13.75
CA PRO A 225 -12.68 -6.95 14.40
C PRO A 225 -11.36 -7.72 14.32
N HIS A 226 -11.38 -9.04 14.46
CA HIS A 226 -10.17 -9.86 14.60
C HIS A 226 -9.27 -9.87 13.36
N HIS A 227 -9.78 -9.49 12.19
CA HIS A 227 -8.98 -9.34 10.98
C HIS A 227 -8.14 -8.06 11.00
N TRP A 228 -8.54 -7.06 11.79
CA TRP A 228 -8.00 -5.71 11.77
C TRP A 228 -7.15 -5.41 13.01
N PHE A 229 -7.49 -6.01 14.16
CA PHE A 229 -6.72 -5.91 15.40
C PHE A 229 -5.61 -6.96 15.47
N VAL A 230 -4.65 -6.86 14.54
CA VAL A 230 -3.47 -7.74 14.43
C VAL A 230 -2.17 -7.00 14.77
N GLU A 231 -1.17 -7.75 15.22
CA GLU A 231 0.16 -7.24 15.59
C GLU A 231 0.95 -6.87 14.32
N LEU A 232 1.24 -5.57 14.16
CA LEU A 232 1.90 -4.96 13.00
C LEU A 232 2.92 -3.88 13.41
N ASP A 233 3.27 -3.79 14.68
CA ASP A 233 4.22 -2.81 15.19
C ASP A 233 5.66 -3.26 14.88
N GLU A 234 6.59 -2.32 14.75
CA GLU A 234 7.97 -2.60 14.31
C GLU A 234 8.73 -3.56 15.23
N ASN A 235 8.34 -3.63 16.51
CA ASN A 235 8.94 -4.50 17.51
C ASN A 235 8.41 -5.93 17.49
N ASP A 236 7.37 -6.21 16.71
CA ASP A 236 6.77 -7.54 16.63
C ASP A 236 7.68 -8.50 15.84
N ASN A 237 7.44 -9.81 15.96
CA ASN A 237 8.21 -10.78 15.20
C ASN A 237 8.03 -10.56 13.69
N ILE A 238 9.14 -10.50 12.94
CA ILE A 238 9.12 -10.24 11.49
C ILE A 238 8.24 -11.25 10.73
N LEU A 239 8.25 -12.53 11.11
CA LEU A 239 7.42 -13.55 10.48
C LEU A 239 5.93 -13.29 10.73
N ASP A 240 5.57 -12.90 11.96
CA ASP A 240 4.19 -12.58 12.33
C ASP A 240 3.74 -11.29 11.64
N GLN A 241 4.60 -10.25 11.56
CA GLN A 241 4.32 -9.04 10.78
C GLN A 241 4.05 -9.35 9.31
N LYS A 242 4.90 -10.17 8.67
CA LYS A 242 4.71 -10.60 7.28
C LYS A 242 3.39 -11.35 7.11
N TYR A 243 3.10 -12.28 8.01
CA TYR A 243 1.87 -13.07 7.99
C TYR A 243 0.62 -12.19 8.15
N ASN A 244 0.62 -11.29 9.14
CA ASN A 244 -0.49 -10.39 9.46
C ASN A 244 -0.68 -9.32 8.37
N ALA A 245 0.40 -8.77 7.81
CA ALA A 245 0.32 -7.81 6.72
C ALA A 245 -0.33 -8.43 5.49
N LEU A 246 0.08 -9.65 5.13
CA LEU A 246 -0.53 -10.40 4.03
C LEU A 246 -2.00 -10.74 4.31
N HIS A 247 -2.32 -11.10 5.55
CA HIS A 247 -3.68 -11.35 6.01
C HIS A 247 -4.59 -10.15 5.71
N VAL A 248 -4.21 -8.97 6.19
CA VAL A 248 -4.96 -7.72 5.99
C VAL A 248 -5.12 -7.40 4.50
N CYS A 249 -4.06 -7.58 3.70
CA CYS A 249 -4.12 -7.37 2.25
C CYS A 249 -5.16 -8.28 1.58
N LEU A 250 -5.23 -9.56 1.97
CA LEU A 250 -6.19 -10.51 1.41
C LEU A 250 -7.63 -10.20 1.85
N VAL A 251 -7.85 -9.78 3.10
CA VAL A 251 -9.18 -9.35 3.57
C VAL A 251 -9.67 -8.13 2.79
N LEU A 252 -8.81 -7.12 2.59
CA LEU A 252 -9.12 -5.95 1.76
C LEU A 252 -9.48 -6.35 0.32
N ARG A 253 -8.75 -7.31 -0.25
CA ARG A 253 -9.01 -7.85 -1.59
C ARG A 253 -10.38 -8.54 -1.68
N ILE A 254 -10.77 -9.30 -0.67
CA ILE A 254 -12.10 -9.94 -0.59
C ILE A 254 -13.21 -8.88 -0.55
N ILE A 255 -13.08 -7.86 0.32
CA ILE A 255 -14.05 -6.76 0.41
C ILE A 255 -14.19 -6.05 -0.94
N SER A 256 -13.07 -5.78 -1.61
CA SER A 256 -13.04 -5.15 -2.94
C SER A 256 -13.80 -5.96 -3.98
N LYS A 257 -13.57 -7.28 -4.02
CA LYS A 257 -14.28 -8.18 -4.94
C LYS A 257 -15.78 -8.22 -4.64
N PHE A 258 -16.18 -8.25 -3.37
CA PHE A 258 -17.59 -8.19 -3.00
C PHE A 258 -18.24 -6.84 -3.34
N ALA A 259 -17.51 -5.73 -3.23
CA ALA A 259 -18.02 -4.43 -3.67
C ALA A 259 -18.40 -4.47 -5.16
N LEU A 260 -17.52 -4.98 -6.03
CA LEU A 260 -17.82 -5.14 -7.45
C LEU A 260 -18.97 -6.11 -7.72
N LEU A 261 -18.99 -7.24 -7.02
CA LEU A 261 -20.01 -8.26 -7.23
C LEU A 261 -21.41 -7.80 -6.79
N MET A 262 -21.51 -7.13 -5.64
CA MET A 262 -22.77 -6.68 -5.05
C MET A 262 -23.26 -5.35 -5.65
N ARG A 263 -22.37 -4.54 -6.23
CA ARG A 263 -22.68 -3.23 -6.83
C ARG A 263 -23.47 -2.34 -5.85
N GLU A 264 -24.67 -1.90 -6.23
CA GLU A 264 -25.55 -1.07 -5.40
C GLU A 264 -25.93 -1.73 -4.07
N ASN A 265 -25.97 -3.07 -3.98
CA ASN A 265 -26.27 -3.77 -2.73
C ASN A 265 -25.13 -3.67 -1.71
N PHE A 266 -23.91 -3.31 -2.13
CA PHE A 266 -22.80 -3.10 -1.20
C PHE A 266 -23.01 -1.87 -0.29
N ARG A 267 -23.94 -0.97 -0.63
CA ARG A 267 -24.28 0.21 0.19
C ARG A 267 -24.63 -0.13 1.64
N TRP A 268 -25.17 -1.32 1.88
CA TRP A 268 -25.52 -1.79 3.23
C TRP A 268 -24.31 -2.08 4.12
N TYR A 269 -23.14 -2.30 3.51
CA TYR A 269 -21.87 -2.57 4.17
C TYR A 269 -20.88 -1.41 4.05
N LEU A 270 -21.23 -0.38 3.27
CA LEU A 270 -20.32 0.70 2.88
C LEU A 270 -19.67 1.38 4.08
N TYR A 271 -20.43 1.66 5.13
CA TYR A 271 -19.95 2.36 6.31
C TYR A 271 -18.96 1.55 7.14
N ASP A 272 -19.17 0.24 7.27
CA ASP A 272 -18.26 -0.63 8.00
C ASP A 272 -17.01 -0.92 7.16
N ALA A 273 -17.17 -1.09 5.85
CA ALA A 273 -16.05 -1.21 4.91
C ALA A 273 -15.19 0.06 4.88
N LEU A 274 -15.79 1.25 4.80
CA LEU A 274 -15.05 2.51 4.80
C LEU A 274 -14.24 2.71 6.08
N ARG A 275 -14.78 2.34 7.26
CA ARG A 275 -14.01 2.41 8.52
C ARG A 275 -12.73 1.57 8.45
N ALA A 276 -12.86 0.31 8.07
CA ALA A 276 -11.73 -0.62 8.00
C ALA A 276 -10.72 -0.21 6.92
N ILE A 277 -11.20 0.09 5.70
CA ILE A 277 -10.32 0.42 4.58
C ILE A 277 -9.59 1.75 4.83
N LEU A 278 -10.26 2.79 5.36
CA LEU A 278 -9.61 4.07 5.66
C LEU A 278 -8.58 3.95 6.78
N GLN A 279 -8.84 3.12 7.80
CA GLN A 279 -7.83 2.84 8.82
C GLN A 279 -6.59 2.17 8.21
N CYS A 280 -6.77 1.20 7.31
CA CYS A 280 -5.67 0.53 6.61
C CYS A 280 -4.92 1.45 5.63
N SER A 281 -5.61 2.41 5.00
CA SER A 281 -4.99 3.43 4.14
C SER A 281 -4.05 4.35 4.92
N GLY A 282 -4.22 4.45 6.24
CA GLY A 282 -3.28 5.11 7.14
C GLY A 282 -2.10 4.23 7.59
N SER A 283 -1.98 2.98 7.14
CA SER A 283 -0.85 2.11 7.54
C SER A 283 0.49 2.62 7.02
N THR A 284 1.55 2.43 7.81
CA THR A 284 2.94 2.67 7.36
C THR A 284 3.46 1.52 6.50
N LEU A 285 2.82 0.34 6.51
CA LEU A 285 3.22 -0.80 5.69
C LEU A 285 2.69 -0.61 4.26
N ASN A 286 3.60 -0.57 3.29
CA ASN A 286 3.29 -0.19 1.92
C ASN A 286 2.27 -1.12 1.28
N CYS A 287 2.40 -2.44 1.49
CA CYS A 287 1.45 -3.41 0.93
C CYS A 287 0.02 -3.17 1.44
N ILE A 288 -0.17 -2.92 2.74
CA ILE A 288 -1.49 -2.65 3.34
C ILE A 288 -2.04 -1.32 2.82
N ASN A 289 -1.20 -0.29 2.78
CA ASN A 289 -1.55 1.03 2.27
C ASN A 289 -2.06 0.92 0.82
N GLU A 290 -1.27 0.29 -0.06
CA GLU A 290 -1.61 0.09 -1.46
C GLU A 290 -2.86 -0.77 -1.65
N SER A 291 -3.01 -1.88 -0.91
CA SER A 291 -4.21 -2.72 -0.95
C SER A 291 -5.46 -1.97 -0.50
N ALA A 292 -5.36 -1.08 0.49
CA ALA A 292 -6.47 -0.25 0.94
C ALA A 292 -6.87 0.78 -0.11
N GLU A 293 -5.91 1.45 -0.75
CA GLU A 293 -6.21 2.39 -1.84
C GLU A 293 -6.85 1.69 -3.05
N MET A 294 -6.37 0.50 -3.43
CA MET A 294 -7.00 -0.33 -4.45
C MET A 294 -8.45 -0.71 -4.08
N ALA A 295 -8.69 -0.98 -2.79
CA ALA A 295 -10.03 -1.26 -2.29
C ALA A 295 -10.93 -0.03 -2.35
N LEU A 296 -10.46 1.15 -1.95
CA LEU A 296 -11.22 2.41 -2.03
C LEU A 296 -11.61 2.73 -3.48
N ASP A 297 -10.67 2.60 -4.42
CA ASP A 297 -10.90 2.83 -5.84
C ASP A 297 -11.97 1.86 -6.39
N THR A 298 -11.86 0.58 -6.03
CA THR A 298 -12.82 -0.45 -6.42
C THR A 298 -14.21 -0.21 -5.82
N VAL A 299 -14.28 0.19 -4.54
CA VAL A 299 -15.54 0.55 -3.87
C VAL A 299 -16.16 1.79 -4.50
N ALA A 300 -15.37 2.80 -4.86
CA ALA A 300 -15.85 4.00 -5.55
C ALA A 300 -16.52 3.63 -6.88
N ILE A 301 -15.84 2.83 -7.71
CA ILE A 301 -16.38 2.32 -8.97
C ILE A 301 -17.67 1.52 -8.74
N ALA A 302 -17.68 0.63 -7.74
CA ALA A 302 -18.84 -0.19 -7.41
C ALA A 302 -20.06 0.61 -6.94
N GLN A 303 -19.84 1.77 -6.30
CA GLN A 303 -20.89 2.70 -5.88
C GLN A 303 -21.24 3.75 -6.96
N GLY A 304 -20.68 3.64 -8.17
CA GLY A 304 -20.96 4.58 -9.26
C GLY A 304 -20.24 5.92 -9.14
N MET A 305 -19.22 6.03 -8.29
CA MET A 305 -18.40 7.22 -8.11
C MET A 305 -17.18 7.19 -9.05
N PRO A 306 -16.73 8.36 -9.57
CA PRO A 306 -15.64 8.41 -10.55
C PRO A 306 -14.25 8.15 -9.97
N ASN A 307 -14.04 8.44 -8.68
CA ASN A 307 -12.77 8.29 -7.96
C ASN A 307 -12.96 8.25 -6.44
N ILE A 308 -11.87 7.98 -5.72
CA ILE A 308 -11.83 7.94 -4.25
C ILE A 308 -12.30 9.27 -3.64
N GLN A 309 -11.86 10.41 -4.19
CA GLN A 309 -12.24 11.73 -3.70
C GLN A 309 -13.76 11.91 -3.68
N ALA A 310 -14.46 11.56 -4.77
CA ALA A 310 -15.92 11.67 -4.85
C ALA A 310 -16.62 10.75 -3.82
N LEU A 311 -16.13 9.52 -3.65
CA LEU A 311 -16.64 8.59 -2.64
C LEU A 311 -16.52 9.17 -1.22
N LEU A 312 -15.35 9.70 -0.87
CA LEU A 312 -15.11 10.24 0.47
C LEU A 312 -15.87 11.55 0.71
N HIS A 313 -15.97 12.41 -0.31
CA HIS A 313 -16.73 13.65 -0.22
C HIS A 313 -18.22 13.37 0.04
N ASP A 314 -18.83 12.41 -0.68
CA ASP A 314 -20.23 12.02 -0.48
C ASP A 314 -20.52 11.45 0.92
N ASN A 315 -19.49 10.88 1.56
CA ASN A 315 -19.60 10.23 2.87
C ASN A 315 -18.94 11.04 4.01
N LEU A 316 -18.58 12.29 3.76
CA LEU A 316 -17.74 13.09 4.66
C LEU A 316 -18.39 13.36 6.03
N ASP A 317 -19.71 13.60 6.06
CA ASP A 317 -20.47 13.83 7.31
C ASP A 317 -20.38 12.62 8.25
N TYR A 318 -20.52 11.42 7.68
CA TYR A 318 -20.38 10.17 8.42
C TYR A 318 -18.94 9.99 8.94
N ILE A 319 -17.95 10.21 8.07
CA ILE A 319 -16.53 10.03 8.41
C ILE A 319 -16.11 11.01 9.51
N SER A 320 -16.45 12.29 9.38
CA SER A 320 -16.13 13.33 10.36
C SER A 320 -16.73 13.05 11.74
N GLN A 321 -17.99 12.58 11.78
CA GLN A 321 -18.63 12.16 13.03
C GLN A 321 -17.91 10.95 13.65
N HIS A 322 -17.50 9.99 12.84
CA HIS A 322 -16.80 8.81 13.32
C HIS A 322 -15.40 9.15 13.87
N VAL A 323 -14.61 9.93 13.13
CA VAL A 323 -13.30 10.43 13.57
C VAL A 323 -13.45 11.17 14.91
N THR A 324 -14.40 12.10 15.01
CA THR A 324 -14.65 12.86 16.24
C THR A 324 -14.97 11.94 17.44
N ARG A 325 -15.68 10.83 17.22
CA ARG A 325 -15.98 9.85 18.28
C ARG A 325 -14.75 9.05 18.69
N CYS A 326 -13.94 8.61 17.73
CA CYS A 326 -12.72 7.86 17.99
C CYS A 326 -11.71 8.70 18.77
N LEU A 327 -11.52 9.97 18.41
CA LEU A 327 -10.58 10.87 19.09
C LEU A 327 -10.95 11.20 20.54
N ARG A 328 -12.22 11.03 20.94
CA ARG A 328 -12.66 11.20 22.34
C ARG A 328 -12.32 9.98 23.21
N ARG A 329 -11.95 8.85 22.63
CA ARG A 329 -11.70 7.59 23.31
C ARG A 329 -10.24 7.20 23.16
N SER A 330 -9.52 7.10 24.28
CA SER A 330 -8.08 6.76 24.28
C SER A 330 -7.76 5.50 23.49
N GLU A 331 -8.59 4.46 23.61
CA GLU A 331 -8.43 3.17 22.94
C GLU A 331 -8.58 3.23 21.41
N GLN A 332 -9.34 4.21 20.90
CA GLN A 332 -9.67 4.34 19.47
C GLN A 332 -8.95 5.54 18.82
N LEU A 333 -8.09 6.22 19.59
CA LEU A 333 -7.42 7.42 19.15
C LEU A 333 -6.59 7.17 17.88
N ARG A 334 -5.77 6.11 17.89
CA ARG A 334 -4.90 5.74 16.76
C ARG A 334 -5.71 5.53 15.48
N ASP A 335 -6.83 4.81 15.59
CA ASP A 335 -7.72 4.52 14.47
C ASP A 335 -8.35 5.80 13.93
N GLY A 336 -8.83 6.67 14.83
CA GLY A 336 -9.37 7.98 14.46
C GLY A 336 -8.36 8.87 13.73
N LEU A 337 -7.10 8.87 14.17
CA LEU A 337 -6.03 9.63 13.53
C LEU A 337 -5.63 9.04 12.17
N ALA A 338 -5.57 7.71 12.03
CA ALA A 338 -5.28 7.04 10.75
C ALA A 338 -6.36 7.30 9.69
N ILE A 339 -7.64 7.31 10.10
CA ILE A 339 -8.75 7.68 9.22
C ILE A 339 -8.64 9.16 8.83
N LEU A 340 -8.36 10.04 9.78
CA LEU A 340 -8.18 11.47 9.52
C LEU A 340 -7.04 11.73 8.52
N GLU A 341 -5.91 11.04 8.69
CA GLU A 341 -4.77 11.11 7.77
C GLU A 341 -5.20 10.72 6.36
N SER A 342 -5.91 9.60 6.22
CA SER A 342 -6.37 9.09 4.93
C SER A 342 -7.37 10.03 4.25
N VAL A 343 -8.27 10.63 5.02
CA VAL A 343 -9.23 11.62 4.48
C VAL A 343 -8.52 12.84 3.94
N LEU A 344 -7.53 13.38 4.68
CA LEU A 344 -6.74 14.54 4.24
C LEU A 344 -5.85 14.24 3.02
N ARG A 345 -5.51 12.97 2.79
CA ARG A 345 -4.77 12.53 1.60
C ARG A 345 -5.58 12.66 0.31
N PHE A 346 -6.87 12.32 0.35
CA PHE A 346 -7.72 12.21 -0.85
C PHE A 346 -8.72 13.35 -1.02
N VAL A 347 -9.07 14.06 0.05
CA VAL A 347 -10.04 15.16 0.01
C VAL A 347 -9.29 16.47 0.21
N PRO A 348 -9.24 17.34 -0.81
CA PRO A 348 -8.62 18.65 -0.69
C PRO A 348 -9.23 19.42 0.48
N TYR A 349 -8.38 19.91 1.38
CA TYR A 349 -8.80 20.68 2.55
C TYR A 349 -9.60 21.95 2.18
N GLU A 350 -9.41 22.49 0.98
CA GLU A 350 -10.15 23.63 0.44
C GLU A 350 -11.62 23.34 0.12
N SER A 351 -11.94 22.07 -0.14
CA SER A 351 -13.23 21.69 -0.73
C SER A 351 -14.35 21.57 0.29
N SER A 352 -14.07 21.70 1.60
CA SER A 352 -15.07 21.46 2.64
C SER A 352 -14.84 22.24 3.94
N ASP A 353 -15.81 23.11 4.26
CA ASP A 353 -15.91 23.77 5.57
C ASP A 353 -16.05 22.77 6.73
N VAL A 354 -16.59 21.57 6.46
CA VAL A 354 -16.73 20.48 7.43
C VAL A 354 -15.35 19.94 7.83
N LEU A 355 -14.43 19.83 6.86
CA LEU A 355 -13.04 19.46 7.14
C LEU A 355 -12.35 20.55 7.97
N GLU A 356 -12.49 21.81 7.61
CA GLU A 356 -11.85 22.91 8.35
C GLU A 356 -12.33 22.97 9.82
N SER A 357 -13.63 22.86 10.04
CA SER A 357 -14.23 22.88 11.38
C SER A 357 -13.92 21.63 12.23
N THR A 358 -13.64 20.49 11.59
CA THR A 358 -13.32 19.23 12.29
C THR A 358 -11.80 19.06 12.50
N VAL A 359 -11.00 19.26 11.45
CA VAL A 359 -9.55 18.99 11.43
C VAL A 359 -8.77 20.01 12.24
N THR A 360 -9.08 21.31 12.11
CA THR A 360 -8.29 22.37 12.78
C THR A 360 -8.29 22.22 14.31
N PRO A 361 -9.42 21.97 14.99
CA PRO A 361 -9.41 21.70 16.43
C PRO A 361 -8.62 20.45 16.81
N ILE A 362 -8.64 19.40 15.96
CA ILE A 362 -7.89 18.17 16.21
C ILE A 362 -6.38 18.44 16.12
N VAL A 363 -5.94 19.12 15.07
CA VAL A 363 -4.53 19.52 14.90
C VAL A 363 -4.08 20.39 16.08
N MET A 364 -4.90 21.35 16.51
CA MET A 364 -4.59 22.16 17.69
C MET A 364 -4.47 21.33 18.96
N ASN A 365 -5.37 20.38 19.18
CA ASN A 365 -5.28 19.48 20.33
C ASN A 365 -4.03 18.59 20.27
N ILE A 366 -3.66 18.08 19.09
CA ILE A 366 -2.39 17.36 18.88
C ILE A 366 -1.22 18.26 19.29
N LEU A 367 -1.22 19.53 18.90
CA LEU A 367 -0.15 20.49 19.26
C LEU A 367 -0.17 20.95 20.73
N ASP A 368 -1.33 21.00 21.37
CA ASP A 368 -1.48 21.38 22.79
C ASP A 368 -1.11 20.23 23.72
N SER A 369 -1.51 19.01 23.36
CA SER A 369 -1.39 17.81 24.20
C SER A 369 -0.31 16.84 23.70
N TYR A 370 0.61 17.29 22.82
CA TYR A 370 1.56 16.40 22.11
C TYR A 370 2.37 15.50 23.06
N SER A 371 2.82 16.04 24.21
CA SER A 371 3.60 15.30 25.21
C SER A 371 2.80 14.20 25.93
N GLN A 372 1.47 14.24 25.84
CA GLN A 372 0.55 13.30 26.51
C GLN A 372 0.20 12.09 25.64
N TYR A 373 0.44 12.14 24.33
CA TYR A 373 0.07 11.05 23.41
C TYR A 373 1.01 9.84 23.46
N GLY A 374 2.18 9.96 24.11
CA GLY A 374 3.15 8.89 24.28
C GLY A 374 3.87 8.49 23.00
N GLU A 375 4.96 7.72 23.13
CA GLU A 375 5.80 7.28 21.99
C GLU A 375 5.01 6.47 20.95
N ARG A 376 4.06 5.64 21.39
CA ARG A 376 3.26 4.77 20.50
C ARG A 376 2.40 5.52 19.49
N ASN A 377 1.96 6.74 19.80
CA ASN A 377 1.12 7.54 18.91
C ASN A 377 1.89 8.65 18.18
N ALA A 378 3.18 8.85 18.51
CA ALA A 378 3.98 9.94 17.97
C ALA A 378 4.03 9.92 16.44
N ILE A 379 4.31 8.76 15.85
CA ILE A 379 4.37 8.58 14.38
C ILE A 379 3.03 8.97 13.72
N VAL A 380 1.90 8.50 14.24
CA VAL A 380 0.58 8.78 13.64
C VAL A 380 0.22 10.26 13.80
N CYS A 381 0.49 10.85 14.97
CA CYS A 381 0.30 12.29 15.18
C CYS A 381 1.17 13.12 14.21
N LEU A 382 2.45 12.79 14.08
CA LEU A 382 3.37 13.47 13.16
C LEU A 382 2.89 13.35 11.71
N ARG A 383 2.37 12.20 11.29
CA ARG A 383 1.80 12.01 9.94
C ARG A 383 0.54 12.85 9.71
N VAL A 384 -0.34 12.97 10.69
CA VAL A 384 -1.50 13.89 10.60
C VAL A 384 -1.05 15.35 10.45
N LEU A 385 -0.03 15.77 11.22
CA LEU A 385 0.54 17.12 11.07
C LEU A 385 1.19 17.32 9.69
N GLN A 386 1.87 16.29 9.20
CA GLN A 386 2.54 16.27 7.90
C GLN A 386 1.53 16.47 6.76
N ILE A 387 0.48 15.64 6.69
CA ILE A 387 -0.55 15.74 5.64
C ILE A 387 -1.37 17.02 5.74
N PHE A 388 -1.54 17.56 6.95
CA PHE A 388 -2.18 18.85 7.15
C PHE A 388 -1.34 20.01 6.59
N ILE A 389 -0.01 20.02 6.82
CA ILE A 389 0.89 21.00 6.18
C ILE A 389 0.83 20.88 4.66
N HIS A 390 0.88 19.65 4.13
CA HIS A 390 0.74 19.41 2.70
C HIS A 390 -0.55 20.02 2.15
N SER A 391 -1.66 19.80 2.84
CA SER A 391 -2.98 20.33 2.48
C SER A 391 -3.02 21.86 2.51
N ILE A 392 -2.40 22.51 3.50
CA ILE A 392 -2.28 23.98 3.56
C ILE A 392 -1.43 24.49 2.39
N ARG A 393 -0.30 23.84 2.10
CA ARG A 393 0.58 24.24 1.00
C ARG A 393 -0.13 24.20 -0.35
N LEU A 394 -0.96 23.17 -0.59
CA LEU A 394 -1.80 23.09 -1.78
C LEU A 394 -2.82 24.23 -1.81
N ARG A 395 -3.47 24.52 -0.67
CA ARG A 395 -4.48 25.59 -0.56
C ARG A 395 -3.94 26.98 -0.86
N TYR A 396 -2.76 27.27 -0.34
CA TYR A 396 -2.12 28.58 -0.48
C TYR A 396 -0.97 28.55 -1.50
N ARG A 397 -1.08 27.69 -2.52
CA ARG A 397 -0.03 27.51 -3.54
C ARG A 397 0.28 28.80 -4.30
N GLU A 398 -0.74 29.61 -4.60
CA GLU A 398 -0.57 30.91 -5.29
C GLU A 398 0.10 31.96 -4.39
N GLU A 399 -0.14 31.90 -3.08
CA GLU A 399 0.58 32.72 -2.08
C GLU A 399 2.00 32.19 -1.81
N SER A 400 2.26 30.91 -2.07
CA SER A 400 3.58 30.27 -1.93
C SER A 400 4.38 30.24 -3.24
N ALA A 401 3.82 30.74 -4.34
CA ALA A 401 4.53 30.84 -5.61
C ALA A 401 5.57 31.96 -5.50
N ALA A 402 6.83 31.61 -5.72
CA ALA A 402 7.92 32.55 -5.82
C ALA A 402 7.63 33.60 -6.91
N PRO A 403 8.05 34.87 -6.73
CA PRO A 403 8.28 35.73 -7.88
C PRO A 403 9.22 34.99 -8.84
N ARG A 404 8.91 34.98 -10.14
CA ARG A 404 9.81 34.45 -11.18
C ARG A 404 11.20 35.01 -10.92
N GLU A 405 12.16 34.13 -10.67
CA GLU A 405 13.57 34.49 -10.55
C GLU A 405 13.94 35.38 -11.74
N ALA A 406 14.54 36.53 -11.45
CA ALA A 406 15.23 37.31 -12.45
C ALA A 406 16.24 36.40 -13.15
N GLU A 407 16.37 36.52 -14.47
CA GLU A 407 17.23 35.72 -15.33
C GLU A 407 18.57 35.39 -14.64
N ALA A 408 18.71 34.14 -14.19
CA ALA A 408 19.95 33.65 -13.58
C ALA A 408 21.09 33.77 -14.60
N ASP A 409 22.22 34.32 -14.16
CA ASP A 409 23.34 34.65 -15.04
C ASP A 409 23.93 33.36 -15.64
N SER A 410 23.86 33.22 -16.97
CA SER A 410 24.16 31.98 -17.71
C SER A 410 25.53 31.35 -17.41
N LYS A 411 26.48 32.13 -16.87
CA LYS A 411 27.82 31.66 -16.46
C LYS A 411 27.81 30.89 -15.14
N GLU A 412 27.04 31.32 -14.15
CA GLU A 412 26.97 30.65 -12.84
C GLU A 412 26.31 29.28 -12.97
N MET A 413 25.28 29.18 -13.82
CA MET A 413 24.56 27.94 -14.11
C MET A 413 25.45 26.91 -14.84
N ASN A 414 26.34 27.37 -15.72
CA ASN A 414 27.31 26.50 -16.40
C ASN A 414 28.39 25.98 -15.45
N ASN A 415 28.91 26.83 -14.55
CA ASN A 415 29.91 26.44 -13.56
C ASN A 415 29.35 25.41 -12.55
N LEU A 416 28.12 25.62 -12.07
CA LEU A 416 27.43 24.64 -11.22
C LEU A 416 27.23 23.30 -11.93
N SER A 417 26.86 23.30 -13.22
CA SER A 417 26.68 22.08 -13.99
C SER A 417 27.98 21.29 -14.16
N GLU A 418 29.12 21.97 -14.34
CA GLU A 418 30.44 21.34 -14.39
C GLU A 418 30.84 20.76 -13.03
N GLN A 419 30.59 21.48 -11.93
CA GLN A 419 30.85 20.99 -10.58
C GLN A 419 29.98 19.77 -10.21
N ILE A 420 28.69 19.78 -10.59
CA ILE A 420 27.79 18.62 -10.37
C ILE A 420 28.32 17.40 -11.13
N LYS A 421 28.67 17.55 -12.42
CA LYS A 421 29.24 16.45 -13.21
C LYS A 421 30.55 15.91 -12.63
N ARG A 422 31.40 16.80 -12.09
CA ARG A 422 32.63 16.41 -11.41
C ARG A 422 32.33 15.58 -10.15
N LEU A 423 31.39 16.02 -9.32
CA LEU A 423 30.97 15.28 -8.12
C LEU A 423 30.34 13.92 -8.47
N GLU A 424 29.49 13.86 -9.50
CA GLU A 424 28.93 12.60 -10.02
C GLU A 424 30.03 11.63 -10.47
N SER A 425 31.07 12.13 -11.15
CA SER A 425 32.20 11.31 -11.60
C SER A 425 33.02 10.73 -10.43
N LEU A 426 33.23 11.52 -9.37
CA LEU A 426 33.92 11.09 -8.14
C LEU A 426 33.10 10.07 -7.34
N LEU A 427 31.79 10.30 -7.21
CA LEU A 427 30.89 9.32 -6.60
C LEU A 427 30.89 7.99 -7.35
N THR A 428 31.00 8.02 -8.67
CA THR A 428 31.04 6.81 -9.51
C THR A 428 32.37 6.06 -9.36
N SER A 429 33.50 6.77 -9.16
CA SER A 429 34.80 6.14 -8.91
C SER A 429 34.88 5.51 -7.51
N GLU A 430 34.38 6.18 -6.47
CA GLU A 430 34.36 5.65 -5.09
C GLU A 430 33.50 4.38 -4.93
N VAL A 431 32.34 4.33 -5.59
CA VAL A 431 31.45 3.15 -5.55
C VAL A 431 32.04 1.94 -6.28
N SER A 432 32.99 2.17 -7.20
CA SER A 432 33.58 1.12 -8.04
C SER A 432 34.80 0.42 -7.42
N ASN A 433 35.26 0.80 -6.21
CA ASN A 433 36.40 0.19 -5.52
C ASN A 433 37.68 0.08 -6.37
N GLU A 434 38.00 1.09 -7.19
CA GLU A 434 39.34 1.21 -7.77
C GLU A 434 40.24 2.03 -6.84
N PRO A 435 41.50 1.63 -6.60
CA PRO A 435 42.40 2.41 -5.76
C PRO A 435 42.83 3.67 -6.50
N GLU A 436 42.45 4.85 -5.99
CA GLU A 436 42.89 6.12 -6.56
C GLU A 436 44.39 6.38 -6.31
N VAL A 437 45.08 6.74 -7.39
CA VAL A 437 46.36 7.45 -7.37
C VAL A 437 46.05 8.89 -6.99
N LEU A 438 46.61 9.33 -5.86
CA LEU A 438 46.59 10.72 -5.42
C LEU A 438 47.32 11.60 -6.44
N GLU A 439 46.58 12.46 -7.14
CA GLU A 439 47.14 13.68 -7.71
C GLU A 439 46.82 14.84 -6.75
N GLU A 440 47.87 15.38 -6.14
CA GLU A 440 47.81 16.60 -5.32
C GLU A 440 47.31 17.79 -6.17
N PRO A 441 46.57 18.74 -5.59
CA PRO A 441 46.11 19.91 -6.34
C PRO A 441 47.28 20.85 -6.66
N ASP A 442 47.35 21.25 -7.93
CA ASP A 442 48.19 22.34 -8.42
C ASP A 442 47.74 23.67 -7.77
N PRO A 443 48.61 24.40 -7.05
CA PRO A 443 48.22 25.59 -6.32
C PRO A 443 48.34 26.81 -7.23
N ASP A 444 47.36 27.04 -8.10
CA ASP A 444 47.22 28.33 -8.78
C ASP A 444 45.79 28.51 -9.30
N ASN A 445 44.92 29.00 -8.43
CA ASN A 445 43.85 29.91 -8.86
C ASN A 445 43.80 31.04 -7.86
N ALA A 446 44.42 32.14 -8.28
CA ALA A 446 44.57 33.37 -7.54
C ALA A 446 43.24 33.86 -6.95
N PHE A 447 43.23 34.02 -5.63
CA PHE A 447 42.35 34.96 -4.96
C PHE A 447 42.65 36.35 -5.54
N ASN A 448 41.69 36.91 -6.27
CA ASN A 448 41.63 38.36 -6.42
C ASN A 448 40.95 38.89 -5.16
N GLU A 449 41.77 39.26 -4.18
CA GLU A 449 41.41 40.22 -3.14
C GLU A 449 41.28 41.59 -3.82
N ASP A 450 40.06 42.13 -3.87
CA ASP A 450 39.89 43.57 -4.04
C ASP A 450 40.07 44.27 -2.68
N PRO A 451 40.65 45.48 -2.65
CA PRO A 451 41.15 46.10 -1.44
C PRO A 451 40.05 46.76 -0.62
N ASP A 452 40.32 46.87 0.68
CA ASP A 452 39.67 47.71 1.69
C ASP A 452 39.00 48.98 1.13
N ASP A 453 37.69 49.10 1.35
CA ASP A 453 36.96 50.36 1.38
C ASP A 453 36.58 50.66 2.84
N PRO A 454 37.29 51.55 3.55
CA PRO A 454 36.99 51.88 4.93
C PRO A 454 36.02 53.06 4.95
N ASP A 455 34.72 52.81 4.85
CA ASP A 455 33.68 53.73 5.34
C ASP A 455 32.30 53.05 5.31
N ARG A 456 32.00 52.27 6.36
CA ARG A 456 30.62 52.07 6.80
C ARG A 456 30.55 52.30 8.30
N MET A 457 30.00 53.46 8.63
CA MET A 457 29.64 53.88 9.97
C MET A 457 28.86 52.77 10.68
N GLU A 458 29.26 52.51 11.93
CA GLU A 458 28.46 51.79 12.91
C GLU A 458 27.12 52.52 13.06
N GLU A 459 26.05 51.94 12.51
CA GLU A 459 24.69 52.29 12.92
C GLU A 459 24.30 51.38 14.09
N ASP A 460 24.32 51.98 15.28
CA ASP A 460 23.63 51.50 16.48
C ASP A 460 22.21 51.02 16.12
N PRO A 461 21.72 49.90 16.68
CA PRO A 461 20.37 49.43 16.38
C PRO A 461 19.36 50.42 16.96
N SER A 462 18.86 51.32 16.13
CA SER A 462 17.69 52.13 16.48
C SER A 462 16.51 51.18 16.64
N ASP A 463 15.91 51.21 17.83
CA ASP A 463 14.59 50.64 18.16
C ASP A 463 13.53 51.08 17.12
N ALA A 464 13.47 50.38 15.99
CA ALA A 464 12.34 50.42 15.09
C ALA A 464 11.25 49.56 15.74
N LYS A 465 10.30 50.25 16.36
CA LYS A 465 9.05 49.67 16.84
C LYS A 465 8.47 48.77 15.75
N MET A 466 8.51 47.46 15.99
CA MET A 466 7.89 46.45 15.17
C MET A 466 6.40 46.80 15.05
N GLU A 467 5.97 47.20 13.86
CA GLU A 467 4.58 47.03 13.49
C GLU A 467 4.37 45.51 13.44
N ASP A 468 3.57 44.98 14.36
CA ASP A 468 3.19 43.57 14.37
C ASP A 468 2.51 43.26 13.03
N GLU A 469 3.31 42.74 12.10
CA GLU A 469 2.84 42.22 10.82
C GLU A 469 1.71 41.22 11.13
N ILE A 470 0.51 41.46 10.58
CA ILE A 470 -0.65 40.63 10.90
C ILE A 470 -0.46 39.26 10.24
N ILE A 471 0.19 38.35 10.95
CA ILE A 471 0.44 36.98 10.48
C ILE A 471 -0.90 36.25 10.32
N PRO A 472 -1.22 35.72 9.14
CA PRO A 472 -2.46 34.98 8.92
C PRO A 472 -2.60 33.77 9.87
N PRO A 473 -3.83 33.38 10.24
CA PRO A 473 -4.06 32.26 11.14
C PRO A 473 -3.36 30.98 10.70
N HIS A 474 -3.44 30.62 9.42
CA HIS A 474 -2.84 29.39 8.88
C HIS A 474 -1.31 29.36 9.04
N VAL A 475 -0.64 30.51 8.85
CA VAL A 475 0.82 30.67 9.04
C VAL A 475 1.20 30.44 10.50
N LYS A 476 0.39 30.92 11.45
CA LYS A 476 0.60 30.66 12.88
C LYS A 476 0.51 29.17 13.22
N ILE A 477 -0.44 28.45 12.62
CA ILE A 477 -0.56 26.99 12.81
C ILE A 477 0.68 26.29 12.26
N VAL A 478 1.09 26.63 11.03
CA VAL A 478 2.27 26.04 10.38
C VAL A 478 3.52 26.27 11.21
N LEU A 479 3.78 27.50 11.66
CA LEU A 479 4.91 27.81 12.53
C LEU A 479 4.94 26.94 13.78
N ARG A 480 3.77 26.72 14.40
CA ARG A 480 3.61 25.88 15.58
C ARG A 480 3.89 24.41 15.28
N ILE A 481 3.41 23.89 14.15
CA ILE A 481 3.70 22.52 13.70
C ILE A 481 5.20 22.33 13.46
N LEU A 482 5.84 23.26 12.73
CA LEU A 482 7.27 23.21 12.45
C LEU A 482 8.10 23.26 13.74
N SER A 483 7.65 24.07 14.71
CA SER A 483 8.26 24.18 16.04
C SER A 483 8.20 22.89 16.86
N VAL A 484 7.21 22.03 16.61
CA VAL A 484 7.14 20.68 17.20
C VAL A 484 8.06 19.74 16.44
N ASN A 485 8.02 19.75 15.11
CA ASN A 485 8.75 18.81 14.25
C ASN A 485 10.28 18.96 14.33
N TYR A 486 10.84 20.17 14.46
CA TYR A 486 12.32 20.30 14.51
C TYR A 486 12.94 19.63 15.76
N LYS A 487 12.16 19.47 16.84
CA LYS A 487 12.59 18.75 18.06
C LYS A 487 12.71 17.25 17.82
N TYR A 488 11.94 16.70 16.89
CA TYR A 488 11.99 15.28 16.53
C TYR A 488 13.15 14.93 15.60
N LEU A 489 13.87 15.93 15.07
CA LEU A 489 15.12 15.69 14.34
C LEU A 489 16.19 15.00 15.20
N SER A 490 16.15 15.23 16.52
CA SER A 490 17.01 14.55 17.49
C SER A 490 16.38 13.29 18.11
N SER A 491 15.26 12.80 17.55
CA SER A 491 14.64 11.57 18.05
C SER A 491 15.55 10.35 17.83
N SER A 492 15.48 9.37 18.73
CA SER A 492 16.11 8.07 18.54
C SER A 492 15.42 7.22 17.46
N ASN A 493 14.15 7.51 17.15
CA ASN A 493 13.37 6.77 16.16
C ASN A 493 13.52 7.36 14.75
N ASP A 494 14.00 6.55 13.80
CA ASP A 494 14.20 6.94 12.41
C ASP A 494 12.92 7.43 11.72
N ALA A 495 11.78 6.79 12.00
CA ALA A 495 10.49 7.15 11.41
C ALA A 495 10.08 8.59 11.80
N GLU A 496 10.25 8.94 13.08
CA GLU A 496 9.96 10.28 13.58
C GLU A 496 10.87 11.33 12.92
N ARG A 497 12.16 11.01 12.74
CA ARG A 497 13.11 11.89 12.04
C ARG A 497 12.71 12.09 10.58
N ILE A 498 12.37 11.01 9.86
CA ILE A 498 11.95 11.04 8.45
C ILE A 498 10.69 11.89 8.27
N ILE A 499 9.66 11.63 9.08
CA ILE A 499 8.40 12.39 8.99
C ILE A 499 8.67 13.86 9.25
N SER A 500 9.43 14.17 10.31
CA SER A 500 9.72 15.55 10.72
C SER A 500 10.53 16.31 9.68
N LEU A 501 11.57 15.71 9.10
CA LEU A 501 12.33 16.31 8.00
C LEU A 501 11.41 16.65 6.82
N SER A 502 10.55 15.72 6.41
CA SER A 502 9.60 15.93 5.32
C SER A 502 8.54 17.00 5.66
N THR A 503 8.00 17.00 6.89
CA THR A 503 7.06 18.03 7.38
C THR A 503 7.68 19.42 7.31
N ILE A 504 8.94 19.54 7.74
CA ILE A 504 9.68 20.80 7.72
C ILE A 504 9.94 21.25 6.29
N ASN A 505 10.41 20.34 5.45
CA ASN A 505 10.69 20.62 4.04
C ASN A 505 9.48 21.20 3.31
N GLU A 506 8.28 20.71 3.60
CA GLU A 506 7.05 21.27 3.03
C GLU A 506 6.60 22.57 3.68
N GLY A 507 6.59 22.63 5.02
CA GLY A 507 6.01 23.75 5.73
C GLY A 507 6.81 25.04 5.60
N ILE A 508 8.12 24.95 5.36
CA ILE A 508 8.97 26.13 5.19
C ILE A 508 8.58 26.94 3.95
N TYR A 509 8.08 26.32 2.87
CA TYR A 509 7.60 27.06 1.69
C TYR A 509 6.45 28.02 2.02
N ILE A 510 5.61 27.67 3.00
CA ILE A 510 4.50 28.53 3.45
C ILE A 510 5.03 29.78 4.17
N LEU A 511 6.23 29.69 4.76
CA LEU A 511 6.89 30.79 5.46
C LEU A 511 7.74 31.68 4.55
N GLN A 512 7.82 31.41 3.23
CA GLN A 512 8.70 32.13 2.31
C GLN A 512 8.51 33.64 2.32
N ARG A 513 7.27 34.14 2.50
CA ARG A 513 6.95 35.58 2.54
C ARG A 513 7.02 36.19 3.94
N TYR A 514 7.38 35.41 4.96
CA TYR A 514 7.36 35.79 6.38
C TYR A 514 8.77 35.63 6.97
N GLU A 515 9.70 36.44 6.51
CA GLU A 515 11.14 36.31 6.80
C GLU A 515 11.44 36.40 8.31
N ASN A 516 10.74 37.29 9.02
CA ASN A 516 10.85 37.49 10.48
C ASN A 516 10.52 36.22 11.30
N GLN A 517 9.81 35.27 10.70
CA GLN A 517 9.37 34.02 11.30
C GLN A 517 10.17 32.84 10.73
N LEU A 518 10.53 32.92 9.45
CA LEU A 518 11.35 31.94 8.74
C LEU A 518 12.77 31.87 9.33
N LEU A 519 13.52 32.98 9.36
CA LEU A 519 14.94 32.95 9.74
C LEU A 519 15.19 32.44 11.17
N PRO A 520 14.41 32.84 12.20
CA PRO A 520 14.58 32.27 13.54
C PRO A 520 14.27 30.77 13.59
N LEU A 521 13.29 30.30 12.81
CA LEU A 521 12.98 28.87 12.71
C LEU A 521 14.14 28.12 12.04
N VAL A 522 14.68 28.65 10.94
CA VAL A 522 15.85 28.09 10.26
C VAL A 522 17.05 28.05 11.19
N HIS A 523 17.23 29.08 12.05
CA HIS A 523 18.28 29.06 13.07
C HIS A 523 18.15 27.84 13.97
N ASN A 524 16.96 27.57 14.48
CA ASN A 524 16.66 26.49 15.41
C ASN A 524 16.79 25.11 14.75
N ILE A 525 16.43 24.99 13.47
CA ILE A 525 16.54 23.75 12.70
C ILE A 525 18.01 23.38 12.44
N TRP A 526 18.85 24.37 12.14
CA TRP A 526 20.21 24.16 11.62
C TRP A 526 21.05 23.16 12.43
N TYR A 527 21.12 23.33 13.75
CA TYR A 527 21.95 22.47 14.60
C TYR A 527 21.50 21.00 14.54
N ASN A 528 20.19 20.74 14.66
CA ASN A 528 19.69 19.36 14.60
C ASN A 528 19.78 18.77 13.19
N LEU A 529 19.69 19.61 12.16
CA LEU A 529 19.79 19.19 10.76
C LEU A 529 21.21 18.72 10.41
N THR A 530 22.25 19.44 10.84
CA THR A 530 23.64 19.07 10.50
C THR A 530 24.02 17.69 11.04
N GLU A 531 23.52 17.33 12.23
CA GLU A 531 23.72 15.98 12.78
C GLU A 531 23.09 14.86 11.93
N ARG A 532 22.12 15.18 11.05
CA ARG A 532 21.43 14.17 10.22
C ARG A 532 22.20 13.75 8.97
N PHE A 533 23.21 14.52 8.53
CA PHE A 533 24.04 14.11 7.38
C PHE A 533 24.94 12.91 7.69
N THR A 534 25.19 12.64 8.98
CA THR A 534 25.97 11.49 9.47
C THR A 534 25.10 10.34 9.99
N ASP A 535 23.78 10.38 9.72
CA ASP A 535 22.85 9.35 10.19
C ASP A 535 23.11 8.00 9.50
N ARG A 536 22.84 6.89 10.21
CA ARG A 536 23.05 5.54 9.66
C ARG A 536 21.97 5.16 8.66
N ASN A 537 20.79 5.76 8.77
CA ASN A 537 19.67 5.46 7.90
C ASN A 537 19.74 6.34 6.63
N PRO A 538 19.93 5.74 5.44
CA PRO A 538 20.03 6.51 4.19
C PRO A 538 18.79 7.36 3.89
N ALA A 539 17.60 6.92 4.33
CA ALA A 539 16.38 7.69 4.15
C ALA A 539 16.38 8.98 4.97
N VAL A 540 16.96 8.98 6.18
CA VAL A 540 17.12 10.20 6.99
C VAL A 540 18.07 11.16 6.28
N VAL A 541 19.21 10.65 5.81
CA VAL A 541 20.23 11.45 5.10
C VAL A 541 19.63 12.08 3.84
N SER A 542 18.90 11.30 3.03
CA SER A 542 18.23 11.82 1.83
C SER A 542 17.24 12.94 2.14
N ASN A 543 16.36 12.77 3.14
CA ASN A 543 15.41 13.84 3.51
C ASN A 543 16.12 15.06 4.12
N ALA A 544 17.28 14.88 4.76
CA ALA A 544 18.09 16.00 5.26
C ALA A 544 18.69 16.83 4.12
N PHE A 545 19.17 16.17 3.05
CA PHE A 545 19.62 16.87 1.84
C PHE A 545 18.48 17.60 1.13
N ASP A 546 17.31 16.99 1.01
CA ASP A 546 16.12 17.64 0.44
C ASP A 546 15.79 18.94 1.20
N LEU A 547 15.81 18.87 2.54
CA LEU A 547 15.59 20.03 3.39
C LEU A 547 16.70 21.08 3.24
N LEU A 548 17.98 20.69 3.16
CA LEU A 548 19.08 21.63 2.93
C LEU A 548 18.91 22.42 1.63
N VAL A 549 18.54 21.74 0.55
CA VAL A 549 18.28 22.38 -0.74
C VAL A 549 17.14 23.39 -0.62
N THR A 550 16.05 23.04 0.06
CA THR A 550 14.94 23.97 0.31
C THR A 550 15.35 25.15 1.17
N LEU A 551 16.11 24.93 2.24
CA LEU A 551 16.63 26.00 3.10
C LEU A 551 17.54 26.96 2.33
N ALA A 552 18.44 26.43 1.49
CA ALA A 552 19.32 27.25 0.66
C ALA A 552 18.53 28.12 -0.33
N ARG A 553 17.44 27.58 -0.91
CA ARG A 553 16.55 28.31 -1.82
C ARG A 553 15.78 29.43 -1.14
N LEU A 554 15.38 29.26 0.12
CA LEU A 554 14.45 30.15 0.80
C LEU A 554 15.13 31.12 1.78
N SER A 555 16.35 30.83 2.25
CA SER A 555 17.05 31.63 3.25
C SER A 555 18.42 32.12 2.78
N HIS A 556 18.80 31.84 1.53
CA HIS A 556 19.94 32.41 0.80
C HIS A 556 21.22 32.55 1.67
N ASP A 557 21.70 33.79 1.86
CA ASP A 557 22.95 34.10 2.55
C ASP A 557 22.99 33.59 4.00
N PHE A 558 21.84 33.50 4.67
CA PHE A 558 21.76 33.00 6.05
C PHE A 558 22.26 31.55 6.15
N ILE A 559 21.87 30.69 5.20
CA ILE A 559 22.33 29.30 5.15
C ILE A 559 23.74 29.23 4.60
N ARG A 560 24.07 30.03 3.57
CA ARG A 560 25.41 30.09 3.01
C ARG A 560 26.48 30.35 4.09
N GLN A 561 26.28 31.39 4.90
CA GLN A 561 27.20 31.74 5.99
C GLN A 561 27.40 30.60 6.99
N ARG A 562 26.36 29.82 7.27
CA ARG A 562 26.44 28.70 8.21
C ARG A 562 27.02 27.43 7.61
N SER A 563 26.85 27.21 6.32
CA SER A 563 27.42 26.06 5.62
C SER A 563 28.93 26.18 5.39
N LEU A 564 29.44 27.41 5.41
CA LEU A 564 30.87 27.72 5.24
C LEU A 564 31.62 27.84 6.58
N ALA A 565 30.90 27.87 7.70
CA ALA A 565 31.43 27.92 9.06
C ALA A 565 31.52 26.51 9.65
#